data_AF-A0A0F9FW48-F1
#
_entry.id   AF-A0A0F9FW48-F1
#
_cell.length_a   1.000
_cell.length_b   1.000
_cell.length_c   1.000
_cell.angle_alpha   90.00
_cell.angle_beta   90.00
_cell.angle_gamma   90.00
#
_symmetry.space_group_name_H-M   'P 1'
#
loop_
_entity.id
_entity.type
_entity.pdbx_description
1 polymer ?
#
loop_
_entity_poly.entity_id
_entity_poly.type
_entity_poly.pdbx_seq_one_letter_code
_entity_poly.pdbx_strand_id
1 'polypeptide(L)'
;MEKINVYNLEGKKKGFIDKPRIFNIKPRLDIIHIANVVSQSKNKQIQGRDKRAGLRNTAEGWGTGHGVSRAPRIKGGGFITSRQVGRVPFAKGGRRTHPIKTEKKIK
;
A
#
# COMPACT_ATOMS: atom_id res chain seq x y z
N MET A 1 -26.32 -11.97 -39.26
CA MET A 1 -24.93 -11.78 -38.82
C MET A 1 -24.49 -10.42 -39.33
N GLU A 2 -24.23 -9.48 -38.43
CA GLU A 2 -23.82 -8.12 -38.79
C GLU A 2 -22.37 -8.18 -39.32
N LYS A 3 -22.10 -7.59 -40.50
CA LYS A 3 -20.78 -7.60 -41.14
C LYS A 3 -20.05 -6.29 -40.84
N ILE A 4 -18.79 -6.41 -40.40
CA ILE A 4 -17.90 -5.31 -40.02
C ILE A 4 -16.86 -5.09 -41.12
N ASN A 5 -16.57 -3.83 -41.44
CA ASN A 5 -15.59 -3.46 -42.45
C ASN A 5 -14.16 -3.64 -41.94
N VAL A 6 -13.27 -4.16 -42.77
CA VAL A 6 -11.82 -4.18 -42.55
C VAL A 6 -11.19 -3.10 -43.43
N TYR A 7 -10.45 -2.19 -42.80
CA TYR A 7 -9.74 -1.10 -43.49
C TYR A 7 -8.28 -1.44 -43.74
N ASN A 8 -7.72 -0.98 -44.87
CA ASN A 8 -6.29 -1.04 -45.15
C ASN A 8 -5.56 0.19 -44.57
N LEU A 9 -4.22 0.21 -44.67
CA LEU A 9 -3.38 1.32 -44.19
C LEU A 9 -3.69 2.67 -44.87
N GLU A 10 -4.25 2.64 -46.08
CA GLU A 10 -4.69 3.81 -46.85
C GLU A 10 -6.10 4.29 -46.48
N GLY A 11 -6.77 3.63 -45.52
CA GLY A 11 -8.14 3.95 -45.11
C GLY A 11 -9.24 3.45 -46.06
N LYS A 12 -8.90 2.69 -47.10
CA LYS A 12 -9.86 2.06 -48.03
C LYS A 12 -10.39 0.74 -47.46
N LYS A 13 -11.66 0.44 -47.74
CA LYS A 13 -12.31 -0.82 -47.35
C LYS A 13 -11.70 -1.98 -48.14
N LYS A 14 -11.09 -2.94 -47.46
CA LYS A 14 -10.44 -4.12 -48.05
C LYS A 14 -11.34 -5.35 -48.05
N GLY A 15 -12.24 -5.47 -47.08
CA GLY A 15 -13.14 -6.63 -46.96
C GLY A 15 -14.10 -6.52 -45.79
N PHE A 16 -14.85 -7.59 -45.56
CA PHE A 16 -15.85 -7.70 -44.50
C PHE A 16 -15.59 -8.93 -43.64
N ILE A 17 -15.80 -8.79 -42.33
CA ILE A 17 -15.73 -9.87 -41.34
C ILE A 17 -17.06 -9.94 -40.61
N ASP A 18 -17.54 -11.15 -40.31
CA ASP A 18 -18.74 -11.32 -39.49
C ASP A 18 -18.48 -10.95 -38.03
N LYS A 19 -19.42 -10.23 -37.41
CA LYS A 19 -19.32 -9.80 -36.00
C LYS A 19 -19.16 -10.99 -35.06
N PRO A 20 -18.05 -11.06 -34.29
CA PRO A 20 -17.87 -12.12 -33.30
C PRO A 20 -18.97 -12.12 -32.25
N ARG A 21 -19.38 -13.31 -31.81
CA ARG A 21 -20.48 -13.52 -30.84
C ARG A 21 -20.25 -12.78 -29.50
N ILE A 22 -18.99 -12.52 -29.14
CA ILE A 22 -18.59 -11.83 -27.90
C ILE A 22 -19.19 -10.42 -27.83
N PHE A 23 -19.28 -9.70 -28.95
CA PHE A 23 -19.79 -8.32 -28.98
C PHE A 23 -21.32 -8.21 -28.86
N ASN A 24 -22.04 -9.33 -28.85
CA ASN A 24 -23.49 -9.34 -28.64
C ASN A 24 -23.87 -9.48 -27.16
N ILE A 25 -22.90 -9.73 -26.28
CA ILE A 25 -23.13 -9.92 -24.85
C ILE A 25 -23.28 -8.56 -24.16
N LYS A 26 -24.32 -8.40 -23.33
CA LYS A 26 -24.50 -7.20 -22.51
C LYS A 26 -23.40 -7.11 -21.45
N PRO A 27 -22.64 -6.01 -21.36
CA PRO A 27 -21.54 -5.89 -20.40
C PRO A 27 -22.07 -5.78 -18.97
N ARG A 28 -21.46 -6.55 -18.07
CA ARG A 28 -21.69 -6.53 -16.63
C ARG A 28 -20.60 -5.72 -15.94
N LEU A 29 -20.88 -4.43 -15.72
CA LEU A 29 -19.90 -3.47 -15.18
C LEU A 29 -19.45 -3.81 -13.76
N ASP A 30 -20.33 -4.42 -12.96
CA ASP A 30 -20.05 -4.96 -11.63
C ASP A 30 -18.88 -5.97 -11.65
N ILE A 31 -18.97 -6.98 -12.52
CA ILE A 31 -17.96 -8.04 -12.63
C ILE A 31 -16.67 -7.49 -13.23
N ILE A 32 -16.77 -6.66 -14.27
CA ILE A 32 -15.60 -6.06 -14.92
C ILE A 32 -14.82 -5.22 -13.92
N HIS A 33 -15.51 -4.44 -13.09
CA HIS A 33 -14.87 -3.61 -12.07
C HIS A 33 -14.11 -4.46 -11.05
N ILE A 34 -14.74 -5.50 -10.50
CA ILE A 34 -14.11 -6.42 -9.53
C ILE A 34 -12.88 -7.09 -10.15
N ALA A 35 -13.00 -7.62 -11.36
CA ALA A 35 -11.91 -8.27 -12.06
C ALA A 35 -10.72 -7.32 -12.27
N ASN A 36 -11.00 -6.07 -12.66
CA ASN A 36 -9.98 -5.05 -12.86
C ASN A 36 -9.28 -4.67 -11.55
N VAL A 37 -10.03 -4.43 -10.46
CA VAL A 37 -9.47 -4.11 -9.14
C VAL A 37 -8.55 -5.23 -8.65
N VAL A 38 -8.98 -6.48 -8.79
CA VAL A 38 -8.16 -7.65 -8.42
C VAL A 38 -6.90 -7.73 -9.27
N SER A 39 -7.02 -7.60 -10.60
CA SER A 39 -5.88 -7.62 -11.53
C SER A 39 -4.85 -6.53 -11.19
N GLN A 40 -5.29 -5.30 -10.95
CA GLN A 40 -4.41 -4.20 -10.57
C GLN A 40 -3.73 -4.40 -9.22
N SER A 41 -4.43 -5.02 -8.26
CA SER A 41 -3.87 -5.27 -6.93
C SER A 41 -2.67 -6.23 -6.97
N LYS A 42 -2.69 -7.22 -7.87
CA LYS A 42 -1.60 -8.21 -8.06
C LYS A 42 -0.32 -7.60 -8.61
N ASN A 43 -0.41 -6.53 -9.38
CA ASN A 43 0.76 -5.87 -9.98
C ASN A 43 1.54 -4.97 -9.00
N LYS A 44 1.05 -4.78 -7.76
CA LYS A 44 1.72 -3.92 -6.78
C LYS A 44 2.92 -4.61 -6.16
N GLN A 45 4.08 -3.94 -6.18
CA GLN A 45 5.27 -4.43 -5.49
C GLN A 45 5.06 -4.48 -3.97
N ILE A 46 5.54 -5.54 -3.35
CA ILE A 46 5.50 -5.71 -1.90
C ILE A 46 6.38 -4.65 -1.25
N GLN A 47 5.83 -3.96 -0.26
CA GLN A 47 6.54 -2.94 0.53
C GLN A 47 6.50 -3.28 2.01
N GLY A 48 7.46 -2.76 2.76
CA GLY A 48 7.53 -2.94 4.21
C GLY A 48 8.34 -1.85 4.88
N ARG A 49 8.22 -1.74 6.21
CA ARG A 49 9.12 -0.92 7.05
C ARG A 49 10.17 -1.83 7.69
N ASP A 50 11.36 -1.29 7.98
CA ASP A 50 12.36 -2.01 8.77
C ASP A 50 11.73 -2.46 10.11
N LYS A 51 11.92 -3.75 10.44
CA LYS A 51 11.43 -4.39 11.67
C LYS A 51 11.84 -3.59 12.92
N ARG A 52 13.02 -2.94 12.90
CA ARG A 52 13.57 -2.17 14.03
C ARG A 52 13.39 -0.64 13.92
N ALA A 53 12.70 -0.12 12.90
CA ALA A 53 12.52 1.33 12.73
C ALA A 53 11.84 1.98 13.95
N GLY A 54 12.46 2.95 14.62
CA GLY A 54 11.92 3.60 15.83
C GLY A 54 12.11 2.80 17.14
N LEU A 55 12.71 1.60 17.06
CA LEU A 55 13.13 0.79 18.22
C LEU A 55 14.64 0.86 18.48
N ARG A 56 15.43 1.45 17.57
CA ARG A 56 16.88 1.65 17.73
C ARG A 56 17.17 2.84 18.66
N ASN A 57 16.66 2.80 19.88
CA ASN A 57 16.91 3.78 20.93
C ASN A 57 17.03 3.09 22.29
N THR A 58 17.64 3.77 23.25
CA THR A 58 17.87 3.28 24.62
C THR A 58 16.71 3.61 25.56
N ALA A 59 15.51 3.88 25.02
CA ALA A 59 14.41 4.43 25.79
C ALA A 59 13.81 3.41 26.76
N GLU A 60 13.70 3.81 28.04
CA GLU A 60 13.17 3.01 29.14
C GLU A 60 12.21 3.83 30.01
N GLY A 61 11.30 3.14 30.70
CA GLY A 61 10.35 3.79 31.61
C GLY A 61 11.00 4.12 32.95
N TRP A 62 10.78 5.34 33.45
CA TRP A 62 11.32 5.79 34.73
C TRP A 62 10.46 5.41 35.94
N GLY A 63 9.27 4.85 35.73
CA GLY A 63 8.33 4.56 36.82
C GLY A 63 7.59 5.79 37.33
N THR A 64 7.09 5.72 38.56
CA THR A 64 6.30 6.77 39.24
C THR A 64 7.19 7.68 40.09
N GLY A 65 6.64 8.81 40.59
CA GLY A 65 7.35 9.68 41.54
C GLY A 65 8.16 10.82 40.93
N HIS A 66 8.15 10.97 39.60
CA HIS A 66 8.92 11.99 38.88
C HIS A 66 8.09 13.16 38.31
N GLY A 67 6.79 13.23 38.61
CA GLY A 67 5.91 14.28 38.07
C GLY A 67 5.74 14.27 36.54
N VAL A 68 6.10 13.16 35.87
CA VAL A 68 6.04 13.00 34.41
C VAL A 68 5.24 11.76 34.02
N SER A 69 4.79 11.72 32.77
CA SER A 69 4.14 10.52 32.21
C SER A 69 5.05 9.29 32.24
N ARG A 70 4.44 8.11 32.38
CA ARG A 70 5.12 6.80 32.42
C ARG A 70 5.67 6.31 31.06
N ALA A 71 5.69 7.19 30.05
CA ALA A 71 6.17 6.83 28.73
C ALA A 71 7.70 6.61 28.74
N PRO A 72 8.24 5.68 27.95
CA PRO A 72 9.67 5.40 27.94
C PRO A 72 10.46 6.56 27.35
N ARG A 73 11.55 6.95 28.02
CA ARG A 73 12.37 8.11 27.69
C ARG A 73 13.80 7.72 27.37
N ILE A 74 14.38 8.41 26.39
CA ILE A 74 15.76 8.19 25.95
C ILE A 74 16.73 8.54 27.09
N LYS A 75 17.64 7.61 27.39
CA LYS A 75 18.67 7.77 28.42
C LYS A 75 19.71 8.84 28.04
N GLY A 76 20.47 9.31 29.02
CA GLY A 76 21.56 10.26 28.85
C GLY A 76 21.19 11.70 29.23
N GLY A 77 22.11 12.61 28.94
CA GLY A 77 22.01 14.06 29.19
C GLY A 77 22.90 14.86 28.24
N GLY A 78 22.74 16.18 28.23
CA GLY A 78 23.55 17.08 27.39
C GLY A 78 23.09 17.23 25.93
N PHE A 79 22.15 16.41 25.46
CA PHE A 79 21.58 16.50 24.11
C PHE A 79 20.09 16.87 24.16
N ILE A 80 19.60 17.58 23.14
CA ILE A 80 18.18 17.97 23.02
C ILE A 80 17.24 16.75 22.99
N THR A 81 17.73 15.63 22.45
CA THR A 81 16.99 14.36 22.36
C THR A 81 16.96 13.57 23.67
N SER A 82 17.83 13.91 24.63
CA SER A 82 17.86 13.23 25.93
C SER A 82 16.56 13.47 26.70
N ARG A 83 16.09 12.46 27.45
CA ARG A 83 14.85 12.49 28.23
C ARG A 83 13.56 12.68 27.41
N GLN A 84 13.64 12.74 26.09
CA GLN A 84 12.45 12.73 25.22
C GLN A 84 11.82 11.35 25.17
N VAL A 85 10.51 11.31 24.94
CA VAL A 85 9.78 10.05 24.79
C VAL A 85 10.20 9.37 23.48
N GLY A 86 10.48 8.07 23.52
CA GLY A 86 10.83 7.27 22.36
C GLY A 86 10.08 5.94 22.34
N ARG A 87 10.34 5.11 21.33
CA ARG A 87 9.85 3.71 21.21
C ARG A 87 8.33 3.53 21.01
N VAL A 88 7.49 4.41 21.55
CA VAL A 88 6.02 4.36 21.48
C VAL A 88 5.44 5.05 20.24
N PRO A 89 4.25 4.67 19.76
CA PRO A 89 3.69 5.18 18.50
C PRO A 89 3.31 6.66 18.52
N PHE A 90 2.90 7.19 19.67
CA PHE A 90 2.53 8.60 19.82
C PHE A 90 3.75 9.53 19.98
N ALA A 91 4.95 8.96 20.16
CA ALA A 91 6.16 9.75 20.28
C ALA A 91 6.75 10.08 18.91
N LYS A 92 7.30 11.28 18.78
CA LYS A 92 8.06 11.70 17.59
C LYS A 92 9.27 10.76 17.42
N GLY A 93 9.37 10.10 16.27
CA GLY A 93 10.44 9.14 15.97
C GLY A 93 10.29 7.77 16.65
N GLY A 94 9.16 7.50 17.32
CA GLY A 94 8.86 6.20 17.89
C GLY A 94 8.36 5.16 16.87
N ARG A 95 8.13 3.94 17.34
CA ARG A 95 7.69 2.82 16.50
C ARG A 95 6.21 2.95 16.16
N ARG A 96 5.87 3.04 14.87
CA ARG A 96 4.46 3.02 14.42
C ARG A 96 3.76 1.71 14.83
N THR A 97 2.51 1.80 15.26
CA THR A 97 1.63 0.64 15.45
C THR A 97 1.38 -0.06 14.11
N HIS A 98 1.36 -1.40 14.13
CA HIS A 98 1.05 -2.26 12.98
C HIS A 98 1.63 -1.77 11.63
N PRO A 99 2.96 -1.69 11.46
CA PRO A 99 3.51 -1.21 10.21
C PRO A 99 3.21 -2.21 9.09
N ILE A 100 3.31 -1.71 7.87
CA ILE A 100 3.33 -2.58 6.70
C ILE A 100 4.57 -3.48 6.79
N LYS A 101 4.34 -4.79 6.75
CA LYS A 101 5.40 -5.80 6.73
C LYS A 101 5.62 -6.28 5.30
N THR A 102 6.88 -6.52 4.95
CA THR A 102 7.26 -7.20 3.70
C THR A 102 6.68 -8.60 3.58
N GLU A 103 6.27 -9.22 4.68
CA GLU A 103 5.59 -10.52 4.69
C GLU A 103 4.14 -10.46 4.15
N LYS A 104 3.58 -9.26 3.96
CA LYS A 104 2.21 -9.10 3.43
C LYS A 104 2.17 -9.46 1.95
N LYS A 105 1.70 -10.67 1.64
CA LYS A 105 1.38 -11.09 0.27
C LYS A 105 -0.01 -10.58 -0.11
N ILE A 106 -0.10 -9.84 -1.22
CA ILE A 106 -1.37 -9.49 -1.86
C ILE A 106 -1.67 -10.66 -2.80
N LYS A 107 -2.69 -11.46 -2.50
CA LYS A 107 -3.14 -12.60 -3.33
C LYS A 107 -4.15 -12.13 -4.37
#